data_AF-A0A1G0CAK3-F1
#
_entry.id   AF-A0A1G0CAK3-F1
#
_cell.length_a   1.000
_cell.length_b   1.000
_cell.length_c   1.000
_cell.angle_alpha   90.00
_cell.angle_beta   90.00
_cell.angle_gamma   90.00
#
_symmetry.space_group_name_H-M   'P 1'
#
loop_
_entity.id
_entity.type
_entity.pdbx_description
1 polymer ?
#
loop_
_entity_poly.entity_id
_entity_poly.type
_entity_poly.pdbx_seq_one_letter_code
_entity_poly.pdbx_strand_id
1 'polypeptide(L)'
;MKINKKNAYALSLGVPIFGLICIGFYSCTAEHLGHIAHAFGLFVLTAGATFLLGALLGFLFAIPKASEVKAEDSGKQGYRANTNLEQISDWLTKILLGVGLTQMDEISNKIGSISQNMAGEMKLIGHEAMFISSLIVFYTVCGFFNGYLLTRIVLPGIFAKSDAGMTEEIIIEETIVQEAIIVQEAEENTDSVA
;
A
#
# COMPACT_ATOMS: atom_id res chain seq x y z
N MET A 1 1.97 25.53 -1.98
CA MET A 1 1.98 25.07 -0.57
C MET A 1 2.76 23.76 -0.49
N LYS A 2 4.03 23.79 -0.04
CA LYS A 2 4.88 22.58 0.04
C LYS A 2 4.45 21.75 1.26
N ILE A 3 3.74 20.64 1.04
CA ILE A 3 3.38 19.73 2.12
C ILE A 3 4.66 19.01 2.58
N ASN A 4 5.07 19.24 3.83
CA ASN A 4 6.18 18.53 4.45
C ASN A 4 5.80 17.05 4.63
N LYS A 5 6.70 16.10 4.28
CA LYS A 5 6.48 14.64 4.45
C LYS A 5 5.95 14.30 5.84
N LYS A 6 6.44 14.97 6.88
CA LYS A 6 5.99 14.76 8.27
C LYS A 6 4.51 15.10 8.47
N ASN A 7 4.02 16.16 7.82
CA ASN A 7 2.62 16.59 7.93
C ASN A 7 1.69 15.68 7.12
N ALA A 8 2.17 15.16 5.99
CA ALA A 8 1.42 14.18 5.20
C ALA A 8 1.19 12.89 6.00
N TYR A 9 2.23 12.36 6.67
CA TYR A 9 2.07 11.19 7.54
C TYR A 9 1.19 11.47 8.75
N ALA A 10 1.34 12.63 9.40
CA ALA A 10 0.53 13.00 10.55
C ALA A 10 -0.97 13.08 10.19
N LEU A 11 -1.32 13.66 9.05
CA LEU A 11 -2.70 13.72 8.57
C LEU A 11 -3.22 12.31 8.21
N SER A 12 -2.42 11.54 7.48
CA SER A 12 -2.79 10.21 6.98
C SER A 12 -3.06 9.21 8.12
N LEU A 13 -2.27 9.25 9.20
CA LEU A 13 -2.48 8.42 10.40
C LEU A 13 -3.53 9.00 11.36
N GLY A 14 -3.64 10.33 11.46
CA GLY A 14 -4.54 10.98 12.42
C GLY A 14 -6.02 10.75 12.10
N VAL A 15 -6.40 10.79 10.82
CA VAL A 15 -7.80 10.60 10.38
C VAL A 15 -8.38 9.22 10.75
N PRO A 16 -7.72 8.08 10.47
CA PRO A 16 -8.25 6.77 10.87
C PRO A 16 -8.27 6.56 12.40
N ILE A 17 -7.35 7.20 13.14
CA ILE A 17 -7.36 7.19 14.62
C ILE A 17 -8.59 7.94 15.14
N PHE A 18 -8.92 9.09 14.56
CA PHE A 18 -10.14 9.82 14.88
C PHE A 18 -11.39 8.95 14.63
N GLY A 19 -11.42 8.19 13.53
CA GLY A 19 -12.48 7.21 13.27
C GLY A 19 -12.62 6.14 14.37
N LEU A 20 -11.49 5.65 14.92
CA LEU A 20 -11.52 4.65 16.00
C LEU A 20 -12.11 5.23 17.29
N ILE A 21 -11.85 6.52 17.55
CA ILE A 21 -12.45 7.24 18.68
C ILE A 21 -13.97 7.34 18.48
N CYS A 22 -14.45 7.68 17.27
CA CYS A 22 -15.87 7.71 16.96
C CYS A 22 -16.54 6.33 17.13
N ILE A 23 -15.85 5.24 16.75
CA ILE A 23 -16.32 3.87 16.99
C ILE A 23 -16.49 3.62 18.49
N GLY A 24 -15.49 3.98 19.31
CA GLY A 24 -15.57 3.83 20.77
C GLY A 24 -16.76 4.57 21.38
N PHE A 25 -16.98 5.83 20.99
CA PHE A 25 -18.14 6.60 21.43
C PHE A 25 -19.47 5.99 21.00
N TYR A 26 -19.57 5.52 19.74
CA TYR A 26 -20.79 4.92 19.24
C TYR A 26 -21.09 3.57 19.92
N SER A 27 -20.07 2.73 20.17
CA SER A 27 -20.24 1.46 20.89
C SER A 27 -20.72 1.63 22.33
N CYS A 28 -20.35 2.73 23.01
CA CYS A 28 -20.83 3.04 24.36
C CYS A 28 -22.32 3.38 24.44
N THR A 29 -23.00 3.53 23.32
CA THR A 29 -24.46 3.79 23.29
C THR A 29 -25.31 2.54 23.55
N ALA A 30 -24.71 1.34 23.61
CA ALA A 30 -25.44 0.12 23.91
C ALA A 30 -25.83 0.01 25.39
N GLU A 31 -27.01 -0.56 25.64
CA GLU A 31 -27.64 -0.61 26.97
C GLU A 31 -26.95 -1.57 27.96
N HIS A 32 -26.22 -2.58 27.46
CA HIS A 32 -25.54 -3.58 28.28
C HIS A 32 -24.07 -3.71 27.91
N LEU A 33 -23.22 -3.94 28.93
CA LEU A 33 -21.77 -4.05 28.77
C LEU A 33 -21.34 -5.15 27.79
N GLY A 34 -22.09 -6.26 27.72
CA GLY A 34 -21.84 -7.34 26.75
C GLY A 34 -22.08 -6.93 25.30
N HIS A 35 -23.09 -6.08 25.04
CA HIS A 35 -23.39 -5.58 23.70
C HIS A 35 -22.39 -4.50 23.27
N ILE A 36 -21.86 -3.70 24.22
CA ILE A 36 -20.79 -2.72 23.94
C ILE A 36 -19.55 -3.42 23.37
N ALA A 37 -19.08 -4.48 24.02
CA ALA A 37 -17.89 -5.21 23.58
C ALA A 37 -18.09 -5.89 22.22
N HIS A 38 -19.27 -6.48 21.99
CA HIS A 38 -19.63 -7.08 20.71
C HIS A 38 -19.65 -6.03 19.59
N ALA A 39 -20.32 -4.89 19.82
CA ALA A 39 -20.42 -3.83 18.84
C ALA A 39 -19.05 -3.21 18.52
N PHE A 40 -18.25 -2.95 19.55
CA PHE A 40 -16.90 -2.42 19.38
C PHE A 40 -16.01 -3.38 18.58
N GLY A 41 -16.00 -4.67 18.93
CA GLY A 41 -15.23 -5.68 18.21
C GLY A 41 -15.62 -5.77 16.74
N LEU A 42 -16.94 -5.77 16.46
CA LEU A 42 -17.44 -5.84 15.09
C LEU A 42 -17.04 -4.59 14.29
N PHE A 43 -17.25 -3.39 14.82
CA PHE A 43 -16.90 -2.14 14.11
C PHE A 43 -15.40 -2.01 13.87
N VAL A 44 -14.55 -2.36 14.83
CA VAL A 44 -13.09 -2.33 14.67
C VAL A 44 -12.64 -3.34 13.63
N LEU A 45 -13.19 -4.56 13.62
CA LEU A 45 -12.83 -5.58 12.64
C LEU A 45 -13.27 -5.16 11.23
N THR A 46 -14.49 -4.64 11.08
CA THR A 46 -14.99 -4.11 9.81
C THR A 46 -14.18 -2.91 9.33
N ALA A 47 -13.83 -1.98 10.21
CA ALA A 47 -12.96 -0.85 9.91
C ALA A 47 -11.57 -1.33 9.43
N GLY A 48 -10.96 -2.29 10.13
CA GLY A 48 -9.68 -2.87 9.75
C GLY A 48 -9.72 -3.57 8.40
N ALA A 49 -10.73 -4.41 8.16
CA ALA A 49 -10.89 -5.12 6.89
C ALA A 49 -11.06 -4.17 5.70
N THR A 50 -11.93 -3.16 5.84
CA THR A 50 -12.19 -2.17 4.78
C THR A 50 -11.03 -1.21 4.57
N PHE A 51 -10.27 -0.89 5.63
CA PHE A 51 -9.02 -0.15 5.54
C PHE A 51 -7.94 -0.91 4.78
N LEU A 52 -7.74 -2.21 5.08
CA LEU A 52 -6.79 -3.05 4.37
C LEU A 52 -7.16 -3.21 2.90
N LEU A 53 -8.45 -3.41 2.60
CA LEU A 53 -8.96 -3.46 1.23
C LEU A 53 -8.67 -2.14 0.50
N GLY A 54 -8.99 -1.01 1.13
CA GLY A 54 -8.66 0.32 0.60
C GLY A 54 -7.17 0.48 0.37
N ALA A 55 -6.33 0.14 1.35
CA ALA A 55 -4.87 0.27 1.26
C ALA A 55 -4.27 -0.58 0.16
N LEU A 56 -4.79 -1.79 -0.07
CA LEU A 56 -4.40 -2.63 -1.20
C LEU A 56 -4.72 -1.95 -2.53
N LEU A 57 -5.93 -1.38 -2.68
CA LEU A 57 -6.28 -0.61 -3.86
C LEU A 57 -5.38 0.61 -4.03
N GLY A 58 -5.16 1.37 -2.96
CA GLY A 58 -4.26 2.53 -2.95
C GLY A 58 -2.84 2.17 -3.39
N PHE A 59 -2.33 1.03 -2.91
CA PHE A 59 -1.04 0.48 -3.32
C PHE A 59 -0.99 0.24 -4.83
N LEU A 60 -2.00 -0.42 -5.41
CA LEU A 60 -2.05 -0.71 -6.85
C LEU A 60 -2.04 0.57 -7.70
N PHE A 61 -2.81 1.59 -7.30
CA PHE A 61 -2.89 2.87 -8.01
C PHE A 61 -1.65 3.76 -7.85
N ALA A 62 -0.84 3.52 -6.81
CA ALA A 62 0.34 4.31 -6.50
C ALA A 62 1.65 3.76 -7.05
N ILE A 63 1.65 2.56 -7.63
CA ILE A 63 2.85 2.00 -8.26
C ILE A 63 3.35 3.00 -9.31
N PRO A 64 4.57 3.54 -9.14
CA PRO A 64 5.11 4.52 -10.07
C PRO A 64 5.34 3.84 -11.42
N LYS A 65 4.74 4.40 -12.48
CA LYS A 65 5.02 3.99 -13.85
C LYS A 65 6.44 4.44 -14.20
N ALA A 66 7.23 3.57 -14.82
CA ALA A 66 8.53 3.96 -15.34
C ALA A 66 8.30 5.02 -16.42
N SER A 67 8.51 6.29 -16.07
CA SER A 67 8.58 7.35 -17.06
C SER A 67 9.84 7.11 -17.88
N GLU A 68 9.71 7.01 -19.20
CA GLU A 68 10.81 7.21 -20.15
C GLU A 68 11.33 8.65 -20.01
N VAL A 69 11.97 8.99 -18.89
CA VAL A 69 12.68 10.25 -18.74
C VAL A 69 13.95 10.07 -19.55
N LYS A 70 13.94 10.64 -20.76
CA LYS A 70 15.13 10.89 -21.56
C LYS A 70 16.20 11.49 -20.64
N ALA A 71 17.30 10.76 -20.52
CA ALA A 71 18.44 11.06 -19.68
C ALA A 71 19.25 12.24 -20.23
N GLU A 72 18.72 13.47 -20.18
CA GLU A 72 19.45 14.62 -20.72
C GLU A 72 19.81 15.73 -19.72
N ASP A 73 19.36 15.77 -18.46
CA ASP A 73 19.84 16.87 -17.58
C ASP A 73 19.81 16.68 -16.06
N SER A 74 20.09 15.49 -15.53
CA SER A 74 20.59 15.37 -14.14
C SER A 74 21.05 13.97 -13.85
N GLY A 75 22.29 13.81 -13.37
CA GLY A 75 22.88 12.55 -12.88
C GLY A 75 22.20 11.94 -11.65
N LYS A 76 20.88 12.10 -11.49
CA LYS A 76 20.06 11.36 -10.54
C LYS A 76 19.47 10.19 -11.31
N GLN A 77 20.12 9.04 -11.17
CA GLN A 77 19.67 7.75 -11.72
C GLN A 77 18.16 7.61 -11.51
N GLY A 78 17.41 7.74 -12.62
CA GLY A 78 15.97 7.58 -12.65
C GLY A 78 15.63 6.17 -12.19
N TYR A 79 14.80 6.09 -11.15
CA TYR A 79 14.28 4.85 -10.61
C TYR A 79 13.75 3.93 -11.74
N ARG A 80 14.40 2.78 -11.96
CA ARG A 80 13.94 1.73 -12.88
C ARG A 80 12.99 0.81 -12.12
N ALA A 81 11.69 1.10 -12.21
CA ALA A 81 10.66 0.27 -11.62
C ALA A 81 10.73 -1.17 -12.15
N ASN A 82 10.41 -2.16 -11.32
CA ASN A 82 10.19 -3.53 -11.79
C ASN A 82 8.96 -3.54 -12.73
N THR A 83 9.21 -3.73 -14.02
CA THR A 83 8.20 -3.66 -15.08
C THR A 83 7.07 -4.66 -14.91
N ASN A 84 7.31 -5.79 -14.23
CA ASN A 84 6.26 -6.79 -13.97
C ASN A 84 5.18 -6.24 -13.04
N LEU A 85 5.55 -5.55 -11.95
CA LEU A 85 4.57 -4.97 -11.01
C LEU A 85 3.81 -3.80 -11.65
N GLU A 86 4.51 -3.01 -12.46
CA GLU A 86 3.88 -1.94 -13.23
C GLU A 86 2.82 -2.50 -14.18
N GLN A 87 3.20 -3.46 -15.03
CA GLN A 87 2.27 -4.11 -15.94
C GLN A 87 1.10 -4.75 -15.19
N ILE A 88 1.41 -5.41 -14.06
CA ILE A 88 0.38 -6.09 -13.27
C ILE A 88 -0.65 -5.09 -12.73
N SER A 89 -0.15 -3.99 -12.15
CA SER A 89 -1.00 -2.93 -11.64
C SER A 89 -1.78 -2.20 -12.72
N ASP A 90 -1.22 -2.01 -13.92
CA ASP A 90 -1.91 -1.32 -15.01
C ASP A 90 -3.07 -2.15 -15.57
N TRP A 91 -2.90 -3.47 -15.74
CA TRP A 91 -4.03 -4.32 -16.15
C TRP A 91 -5.08 -4.40 -15.05
N LEU A 92 -4.66 -4.55 -13.79
CA LEU A 92 -5.59 -4.70 -12.68
C LEU A 92 -6.40 -3.42 -12.43
N THR A 93 -5.75 -2.25 -12.48
CA THR A 93 -6.44 -0.96 -12.33
C THR A 93 -7.43 -0.69 -13.48
N LYS A 94 -7.11 -1.08 -14.72
CA LYS A 94 -8.06 -1.01 -15.85
C LYS A 94 -9.29 -1.89 -15.63
N ILE A 95 -9.10 -3.14 -15.18
CA ILE A 95 -10.23 -4.03 -14.87
C ILE A 95 -11.05 -3.46 -13.72
N LEU A 96 -10.41 -2.98 -12.65
CA LEU A 96 -11.09 -2.39 -11.49
C LEU A 96 -11.91 -1.17 -11.88
N LEU A 97 -11.39 -0.29 -12.73
CA LEU A 97 -12.13 0.88 -13.22
C LEU A 97 -13.30 0.47 -14.14
N GLY A 98 -13.10 -0.53 -15.00
CA GLY A 98 -14.16 -1.03 -15.88
C GLY A 98 -15.31 -1.70 -15.12
N VAL A 99 -14.97 -2.62 -14.21
CA VAL A 99 -15.95 -3.29 -13.33
C VAL A 99 -16.60 -2.29 -12.38
N GLY A 100 -15.82 -1.40 -11.77
CA GLY A 100 -16.34 -0.39 -10.84
C GLY A 100 -17.33 0.58 -11.49
N LEU A 101 -17.09 0.98 -12.74
CA LEU A 101 -18.01 1.87 -13.46
C LEU A 101 -19.32 1.18 -13.85
N THR A 102 -19.26 -0.10 -14.22
CA THR A 102 -20.44 -0.86 -14.66
C THR A 102 -21.26 -1.44 -13.51
N GLN A 103 -20.64 -1.69 -12.35
CA GLN A 103 -21.30 -2.29 -11.18
C GLN A 103 -21.49 -1.32 -10.01
N MET A 104 -21.42 0.00 -10.24
CA MET A 104 -21.50 1.01 -9.16
C MET A 104 -22.77 0.87 -8.30
N ASP A 105 -23.92 0.65 -8.95
CA ASP A 105 -25.20 0.47 -8.25
C ASP A 105 -25.23 -0.83 -7.45
N GLU A 106 -24.70 -1.92 -8.01
CA GLU A 106 -24.64 -3.20 -7.32
C GLU A 106 -23.71 -3.13 -6.09
N ILE A 107 -22.56 -2.45 -6.19
CA ILE A 107 -21.65 -2.22 -5.06
C ILE A 107 -22.38 -1.46 -3.95
N SER A 108 -23.08 -0.38 -4.29
CA SER A 108 -23.82 0.44 -3.33
C SER A 108 -24.91 -0.36 -2.62
N ASN A 109 -25.66 -1.16 -3.38
CA ASN A 109 -26.69 -2.05 -2.84
C ASN A 109 -26.10 -3.14 -1.92
N LYS A 110 -24.99 -3.77 -2.31
CA LYS A 110 -24.33 -4.78 -1.46
C LYS A 110 -23.81 -4.19 -0.16
N ILE A 111 -23.21 -2.99 -0.18
CA ILE A 111 -22.79 -2.29 1.05
C ILE A 111 -24.01 -2.04 1.95
N GLY A 112 -25.13 -1.59 1.37
CA GLY A 112 -26.38 -1.41 2.08
C GLY A 112 -26.90 -2.70 2.73
N SER A 113 -26.95 -3.79 1.96
CA SER A 113 -27.41 -5.10 2.45
C SER A 113 -26.50 -5.66 3.56
N ILE A 114 -25.18 -5.58 3.40
CA ILE A 114 -24.23 -6.00 4.44
C ILE A 114 -24.46 -5.19 5.72
N SER A 115 -24.63 -3.88 5.58
CA SER A 115 -24.84 -2.99 6.72
C SER A 115 -26.16 -3.28 7.44
N GLN A 116 -27.23 -3.58 6.69
CA GLN A 116 -28.53 -3.98 7.25
C GLN A 116 -28.46 -5.34 7.96
N ASN A 117 -27.78 -6.32 7.37
CA ASN A 117 -27.60 -7.64 7.97
C ASN A 117 -26.81 -7.55 9.29
N MET A 118 -25.75 -6.75 9.32
CA MET A 118 -24.94 -6.53 10.53
C MET A 118 -25.70 -5.75 11.61
N ALA A 119 -26.50 -4.76 11.22
CA ALA A 119 -27.35 -4.00 12.13
C ALA A 119 -28.45 -4.88 12.77
N GLY A 120 -29.00 -5.84 12.04
CA GLY A 120 -30.05 -6.74 12.56
C GLY A 120 -29.65 -7.52 13.82
N GLU A 121 -28.36 -7.65 14.10
CA GLU A 121 -27.82 -8.35 15.27
C GLU A 121 -27.49 -7.43 16.46
N MET A 122 -27.65 -6.11 16.29
CA MET A 122 -27.23 -5.10 17.26
C MET A 122 -28.44 -4.46 17.98
N LYS A 123 -28.20 -4.05 19.24
CA LYS A 123 -29.18 -3.36 20.12
C LYS A 123 -28.61 -2.00 20.55
N LEU A 124 -28.28 -1.14 19.60
CA LEU A 124 -27.83 0.24 19.81
C LEU A 124 -28.99 1.22 19.57
N ILE A 125 -28.72 2.49 19.87
CA ILE A 125 -29.61 3.60 19.55
C ILE A 125 -29.73 3.64 18.02
N GLY A 126 -30.95 3.52 17.49
CA GLY A 126 -31.22 3.19 16.09
C GLY A 126 -30.44 4.01 15.04
N HIS A 127 -30.36 3.46 13.81
CA HIS A 127 -29.57 3.88 12.64
C HIS A 127 -28.19 3.21 12.45
N GLU A 128 -27.99 2.05 13.06
CA GLU A 128 -26.75 1.26 12.95
C GLU A 128 -26.33 0.94 11.50
N ALA A 129 -27.27 0.60 10.61
CA ALA A 129 -26.96 0.33 9.21
C ALA A 129 -26.39 1.55 8.48
N MET A 130 -26.84 2.77 8.83
CA MET A 130 -26.28 4.00 8.28
C MET A 130 -24.87 4.25 8.82
N PHE A 131 -24.65 3.97 10.11
CA PHE A 131 -23.33 4.06 10.70
C PHE A 131 -22.34 3.08 10.04
N ILE A 132 -22.72 1.80 9.90
CA ILE A 132 -21.88 0.76 9.30
C ILE A 132 -21.55 1.07 7.84
N SER A 133 -22.54 1.47 7.04
CA SER A 133 -22.29 1.84 5.63
C SER A 133 -21.35 3.04 5.52
N SER A 134 -21.53 4.07 6.35
CA SER A 134 -20.62 5.22 6.40
C SER A 134 -19.21 4.83 6.85
N LEU A 135 -19.09 3.91 7.81
CA LEU A 135 -17.83 3.39 8.35
C LEU A 135 -17.06 2.61 7.30
N ILE A 136 -17.73 1.74 6.53
CA ILE A 136 -17.13 0.98 5.42
C ILE A 136 -16.53 1.96 4.40
N VAL A 137 -17.31 2.93 3.94
CA VAL A 137 -16.86 3.92 2.95
C VAL A 137 -15.70 4.76 3.50
N PHE A 138 -15.82 5.25 4.73
CA PHE A 138 -14.79 6.07 5.37
C PHE A 138 -13.45 5.34 5.47
N TYR A 139 -13.43 4.11 6.00
CA TYR A 139 -12.19 3.36 6.18
C TYR A 139 -11.62 2.84 4.85
N THR A 140 -12.45 2.51 3.85
CA THR A 140 -11.96 2.22 2.50
C THR A 140 -11.26 3.42 1.88
N VAL A 141 -11.84 4.62 1.97
CA VAL A 141 -11.21 5.85 1.45
C VAL A 141 -9.91 6.18 2.21
N CYS A 142 -9.93 6.10 3.54
CA CYS A 142 -8.74 6.33 4.37
C CYS A 142 -7.63 5.33 4.06
N GLY A 143 -7.99 4.05 3.90
CA GLY A 143 -7.10 2.97 3.50
C GLY A 143 -6.47 3.28 2.14
N PHE A 144 -7.29 3.62 1.15
CA PHE A 144 -6.83 3.97 -0.20
C PHE A 144 -5.81 5.09 -0.16
N PHE A 145 -6.09 6.21 0.51
CA PHE A 145 -5.13 7.30 0.62
C PHE A 145 -3.85 6.90 1.35
N ASN A 146 -3.95 6.13 2.44
CA ASN A 146 -2.78 5.66 3.19
C ASN A 146 -1.91 4.75 2.33
N GLY A 147 -2.48 3.72 1.71
CA GLY A 147 -1.78 2.82 0.81
C GLY A 147 -1.16 3.56 -0.36
N TYR A 148 -1.91 4.51 -0.94
CA TYR A 148 -1.43 5.33 -2.05
C TYR A 148 -0.21 6.17 -1.67
N LEU A 149 -0.30 6.92 -0.57
CA LEU A 149 0.78 7.79 -0.12
C LEU A 149 2.00 6.98 0.33
N LEU A 150 1.79 5.89 1.05
CA LEU A 150 2.87 5.02 1.53
C LEU A 150 3.65 4.46 0.34
N THR A 151 2.96 3.85 -0.63
CA THR A 151 3.57 3.30 -1.83
C THR A 151 4.30 4.38 -2.61
N ARG A 152 3.66 5.54 -2.85
CA ARG A 152 4.25 6.59 -3.66
C ARG A 152 5.49 7.24 -3.03
N ILE A 153 5.58 7.26 -1.69
CA ILE A 153 6.70 7.89 -0.97
C ILE A 153 7.82 6.90 -0.65
N VAL A 154 7.48 5.67 -0.25
CA VAL A 154 8.43 4.69 0.30
C VAL A 154 9.00 3.78 -0.79
N LEU A 155 8.15 3.32 -1.71
CA LEU A 155 8.52 2.30 -2.68
C LEU A 155 9.70 2.71 -3.59
N PRO A 156 9.81 3.97 -4.07
CA PRO A 156 10.97 4.40 -4.85
C PRO A 156 12.31 4.27 -4.11
N GLY A 157 12.32 4.56 -2.81
CA GLY A 157 13.52 4.48 -1.99
C GLY A 157 13.95 3.05 -1.69
N ILE A 158 13.00 2.12 -1.56
CA ILE A 158 13.30 0.70 -1.31
C ILE A 158 14.00 0.08 -2.51
N PHE A 159 13.48 0.24 -3.74
CA PHE A 159 14.13 -0.41 -4.87
C PHE A 159 15.45 0.25 -5.28
N ALA A 160 15.58 1.58 -5.13
CA ALA A 160 16.87 2.23 -5.34
C ALA A 160 17.96 1.65 -4.43
N LYS A 161 17.60 1.23 -3.20
CA LYS A 161 18.52 0.64 -2.25
C LYS A 161 18.84 -0.84 -2.57
N SER A 162 17.87 -1.61 -3.08
CA SER A 162 18.10 -3.00 -3.49
C SER A 162 18.97 -3.10 -4.73
N ASP A 163 18.77 -2.20 -5.70
CA ASP A 163 19.52 -2.23 -6.97
C ASP A 163 20.98 -1.78 -6.76
N ALA A 164 21.22 -0.82 -5.86
CA ALA A 164 22.56 -0.41 -5.47
C ALA A 164 23.34 -1.56 -4.81
N GLY A 165 22.71 -2.30 -3.89
CA GLY A 165 23.35 -3.45 -3.24
C GLY A 165 23.71 -4.58 -4.21
N MET A 166 22.83 -4.87 -5.18
CA MET A 166 23.10 -5.86 -6.23
C MET A 166 24.26 -5.44 -7.14
N THR A 167 24.36 -4.15 -7.46
CA THR A 167 25.45 -3.63 -8.31
C THR A 167 26.80 -3.71 -7.58
N GLU A 168 26.84 -3.39 -6.28
CA GLU A 168 28.06 -3.53 -5.47
C GLU A 168 28.53 -4.99 -5.39
N GLU A 169 27.61 -5.95 -5.21
CA GLU A 169 27.94 -7.38 -5.13
C GLU A 169 28.51 -7.91 -6.46
N ILE A 170 27.93 -7.53 -7.59
CA ILE A 170 28.41 -7.90 -8.94
C ILE A 170 29.81 -7.32 -9.21
N ILE A 171 30.05 -6.04 -8.88
CA ILE A 171 31.37 -5.41 -9.09
C ILE A 171 32.44 -6.10 -8.28
N ILE A 172 32.14 -6.50 -7.03
CA ILE A 172 33.08 -7.23 -6.19
C ILE A 172 33.37 -8.60 -6.80
N GLU A 173 32.36 -9.33 -7.27
CA GLU A 173 32.53 -10.63 -7.91
C GLU A 173 33.36 -10.54 -9.20
N GLU A 174 33.08 -9.57 -10.08
CA GLU A 174 33.87 -9.34 -11.30
C GLU A 174 35.32 -8.95 -10.98
N THR A 175 35.55 -8.13 -9.94
CA THR A 175 36.90 -7.72 -9.54
C THR A 175 37.71 -8.91 -9.02
N ILE A 176 37.10 -9.79 -8.22
CA ILE A 176 37.77 -11.00 -7.70
C ILE A 176 38.11 -11.96 -8.83
N VAL A 177 37.20 -12.14 -9.80
CA VAL A 177 37.45 -13.01 -10.96
C VAL A 177 38.59 -12.47 -11.84
N GLN A 178 38.61 -11.15 -12.09
CA GLN A 178 39.70 -10.50 -12.81
C GLN A 178 41.05 -10.67 -12.10
N GLU A 179 41.09 -10.45 -10.79
CA GLU A 179 42.31 -10.60 -9.99
C GLU A 179 42.81 -12.05 -9.99
N ALA A 180 41.91 -13.04 -9.93
CA ALA A 180 42.26 -14.45 -10.01
C ALA A 180 42.83 -14.85 -11.39
N ILE A 181 42.28 -14.32 -12.49
CA ILE A 181 42.79 -14.57 -13.85
C ILE A 181 44.20 -14.00 -14.02
N ILE A 182 44.46 -12.78 -13.52
CA ILE A 182 45.78 -12.15 -13.60
C ILE A 182 46.83 -12.98 -12.84
N VAL A 183 46.48 -13.53 -11.67
CA VAL A 183 47.38 -14.38 -10.89
C VAL A 183 47.68 -15.69 -11.64
N GLN A 184 46.69 -16.32 -12.28
CA GLN A 184 46.92 -17.54 -13.07
C GLN A 184 47.80 -17.29 -14.30
N GLU A 185 47.58 -16.20 -15.01
CA GLU A 185 48.39 -15.84 -16.19
C GLU A 185 49.83 -15.50 -15.79
N ALA A 186 50.03 -14.90 -14.61
CA ALA A 186 51.37 -14.66 -14.06
C ALA A 186 52.11 -15.97 -13.71
N GLU A 187 51.43 -16.94 -13.11
CA GLU A 187 52.01 -18.25 -12.78
C GLU A 187 52.40 -19.05 -14.05
N GLU A 188 51.52 -19.09 -15.05
CA GLU A 188 51.75 -19.82 -16.31
C GLU A 188 52.95 -19.24 -17.10
N ASN A 189 53.15 -17.92 -17.05
CA ASN A 189 54.25 -17.26 -17.74
C ASN A 189 55.60 -17.43 -17.00
N THR A 190 55.60 -17.63 -15.68
CA THR A 190 56.81 -18.01 -14.93
C THR A 190 57.24 -19.45 -15.21
N ASP A 191 56.30 -20.38 -15.40
CA ASP A 191 56.61 -21.79 -15.69
C ASP A 191 57.09 -22.02 -17.13
N SER A 192 56.76 -21.12 -18.08
CA SER A 192 57.27 -21.18 -19.46
C SER A 192 58.71 -20.66 -19.63
N VAL A 193 59.27 -19.98 -18.63
CA VAL A 193 60.59 -19.32 -18.70
C VAL A 193 61.67 -20.09 -17.89
N ALA A 194 61.25 -21.09 -17.09
CA ALA A 194 62.12 -22.02 -16.36
C ALA A 194 62.48 -23.26 -17.20
#